data_AF-A0A0Q0SK74-F1
#
_entry.id   AF-A0A0Q0SK74-F1
#
_cell.length_a   1.000
_cell.length_b   1.000
_cell.length_c   1.000
_cell.angle_alpha   90.00
_cell.angle_beta   90.00
_cell.angle_gamma   90.00
#
_symmetry.space_group_name_H-M   'P 1'
#
loop_
_entity.id
_entity.type
_entity.pdbx_description
1 polymer ?
#
loop_
_entity_poly.entity_id
_entity_poly.type
_entity_poly.pdbx_seq_one_letter_code
_entity_poly.pdbx_strand_id
1 'polypeptide(L)'
;MNAKRILSTASTTLAATCLLITAQASYAQATLPDSIKVPDGHKIALETVGVGEITYECRDKANANGETEWTFAGPKAVLNDRNGKQVGTYFGPPATWQANDGSKITGTQLAVAPSGPGNLPYQLVKANPAEGKGAMNGISYIQRVALKGGVAPTSECSSANKGKSEVVKYQADYIFWAPN
;
A
#
# COMPACT_ATOMS: atom_id res chain seq x y z
N MET A 1 -0.81 52.56 -59.77
CA MET A 1 -0.71 51.34 -60.60
C MET A 1 0.20 50.34 -59.89
N ASN A 2 -0.38 49.32 -59.25
CA ASN A 2 0.04 47.92 -59.36
C ASN A 2 -0.81 47.09 -58.40
N ALA A 3 -1.78 46.40 -58.99
CA ALA A 3 -2.61 45.42 -58.34
C ALA A 3 -1.83 44.11 -58.19
N LYS A 4 -1.97 43.44 -57.04
CA LYS A 4 -1.93 41.98 -56.99
C LYS A 4 -2.90 41.47 -55.93
N ARG A 5 -3.47 40.33 -56.27
CA ARG A 5 -4.82 39.87 -55.96
C ARG A 5 -4.67 38.50 -55.29
N ILE A 6 -5.56 38.23 -54.32
CA ILE A 6 -6.11 36.91 -53.96
C ILE A 6 -5.21 35.97 -53.12
N LEU A 7 -5.65 35.58 -51.91
CA LEU A 7 -6.32 34.29 -51.60
C LEU A 7 -6.54 34.16 -50.07
N SER A 8 -7.79 34.02 -49.68
CA SER A 8 -8.20 33.53 -48.36
C SER A 8 -7.92 32.04 -48.25
N THR A 9 -7.34 31.61 -47.13
CA THR A 9 -7.44 30.22 -46.66
C THR A 9 -7.75 30.24 -45.17
N ALA A 10 -9.00 29.92 -44.84
CA ALA A 10 -9.42 29.58 -43.48
C ALA A 10 -8.72 28.29 -43.06
N SER A 11 -8.06 28.29 -41.91
CA SER A 11 -7.55 27.08 -41.26
C SER A 11 -8.44 26.74 -40.08
N THR A 12 -9.33 25.78 -40.28
CA THR A 12 -10.06 25.07 -39.23
C THR A 12 -9.27 23.85 -38.75
N THR A 13 -9.51 23.53 -37.46
CA THR A 13 -9.25 22.27 -36.73
C THR A 13 -7.78 21.91 -36.39
N LEU A 14 -7.44 21.41 -35.20
CA LEU A 14 -8.09 20.38 -34.39
C LEU A 14 -7.66 20.48 -32.91
N ALA A 15 -8.61 20.57 -31.98
CA ALA A 15 -8.35 20.41 -30.55
C ALA A 15 -8.27 18.90 -30.23
N ALA A 16 -7.05 18.41 -29.96
CA ALA A 16 -6.79 17.05 -29.51
C ALA A 16 -5.88 17.12 -28.27
N THR A 17 -6.47 17.34 -27.10
CA THR A 17 -5.74 17.27 -25.84
C THR A 17 -6.60 16.63 -24.77
N CYS A 18 -5.95 15.76 -23.99
CA CYS A 18 -6.41 15.05 -22.79
C CYS A 18 -7.16 13.72 -22.98
N LEU A 19 -6.43 12.68 -23.40
CA LEU A 19 -6.76 11.28 -23.10
C LEU A 19 -5.70 10.58 -22.23
N LEU A 20 -4.79 11.32 -21.57
CA LEU A 20 -3.61 10.75 -20.90
C LEU A 20 -3.78 10.38 -19.41
N ILE A 21 -4.96 10.50 -18.82
CA ILE A 21 -5.10 10.37 -17.34
C ILE A 21 -5.39 8.92 -16.89
N THR A 22 -5.81 8.01 -17.77
CA THR A 22 -6.13 6.61 -17.37
C THR A 22 -4.93 5.65 -17.37
N ALA A 23 -3.80 6.03 -17.97
CA ALA A 23 -2.69 5.10 -18.20
C ALA A 23 -1.90 4.76 -16.92
N GLN A 24 -1.79 5.69 -15.95
CA GLN A 24 -0.82 5.55 -14.85
C GLN A 24 -1.18 4.44 -13.85
N ALA A 25 -2.47 4.21 -13.56
CA ALA A 25 -2.88 3.14 -12.65
C ALA A 25 -2.68 1.74 -13.25
N SER A 26 -2.85 1.60 -14.57
CA SER A 26 -2.65 0.33 -15.28
C SER A 26 -1.19 -0.12 -15.29
N TYR A 27 -0.25 0.82 -15.45
CA TYR A 27 1.19 0.50 -15.41
C TYR A 27 1.65 0.04 -14.02
N ALA A 28 1.09 0.59 -12.94
CA ALA A 28 1.46 0.23 -11.57
C ALA A 28 1.05 -1.21 -11.19
N GLN A 29 -0.03 -1.74 -11.78
CA GLN A 29 -0.45 -3.13 -11.56
C GLN A 29 0.32 -4.14 -12.43
N ALA A 30 0.83 -3.73 -13.60
CA ALA A 30 1.43 -4.62 -14.57
C ALA A 30 2.70 -5.33 -14.07
N THR A 31 3.44 -4.70 -13.15
CA THR A 31 4.69 -5.22 -12.60
C THR A 31 4.51 -6.06 -11.33
N LEU A 32 3.28 -6.18 -10.83
CA LEU A 32 3.00 -6.96 -9.63
C LEU A 32 2.74 -8.44 -9.98
N PRO A 33 3.08 -9.38 -9.08
CA PRO A 33 2.63 -10.76 -9.20
C PRO A 33 1.11 -10.83 -9.32
N ASP A 34 0.59 -11.75 -10.14
CA ASP A 34 -0.85 -11.84 -10.41
C ASP A 34 -1.70 -11.99 -9.15
N SER A 35 -1.20 -12.71 -8.13
CA SER A 35 -1.88 -12.88 -6.84
C SER A 35 -2.02 -11.57 -6.04
N ILE A 36 -1.22 -10.56 -6.35
CA ILE A 36 -1.22 -9.26 -5.67
C ILE A 36 -2.11 -8.24 -6.40
N LYS A 37 -2.43 -8.45 -7.68
CA LYS A 37 -3.25 -7.53 -8.46
C LYS A 37 -4.65 -7.37 -7.87
N VAL A 38 -5.18 -6.15 -7.89
CA VAL A 38 -6.57 -5.91 -7.52
C VAL A 38 -7.50 -6.39 -8.63
N PRO A 39 -8.64 -7.02 -8.31
CA PRO A 39 -9.61 -7.41 -9.32
C PRO A 39 -10.10 -6.23 -10.17
N ASP A 40 -10.43 -6.51 -11.44
CA ASP A 40 -11.03 -5.52 -12.33
C ASP A 40 -12.30 -4.88 -11.73
N GLY A 41 -12.68 -3.72 -12.26
CA GLY A 41 -13.83 -2.96 -11.75
C GLY A 41 -13.53 -2.12 -10.51
N HIS A 42 -12.25 -1.93 -10.17
CA HIS A 42 -11.80 -1.09 -9.07
C HIS A 42 -10.93 0.06 -9.56
N LYS A 43 -10.96 1.15 -8.79
CA LYS A 43 -10.12 2.34 -8.98
C LYS A 43 -9.39 2.70 -7.70
N ILE A 44 -8.23 3.33 -7.85
CA ILE A 44 -7.48 3.89 -6.73
C ILE A 44 -8.31 5.00 -6.09
N ALA A 45 -8.58 4.88 -4.80
CA ALA A 45 -9.28 5.86 -3.98
C ALA A 45 -8.30 6.71 -3.15
N LEU A 46 -7.22 6.10 -2.67
CA LEU A 46 -6.18 6.77 -1.89
C LEU A 46 -4.84 6.06 -2.09
N GLU A 47 -3.76 6.85 -2.12
CA GLU A 47 -2.39 6.35 -2.09
C GLU A 47 -1.66 6.98 -0.91
N THR A 48 -0.97 6.15 -0.13
CA THR A 48 -0.18 6.62 0.99
C THR A 48 1.17 5.92 1.07
N VAL A 49 2.15 6.62 1.63
CA VAL A 49 3.43 6.05 2.07
C VAL A 49 3.33 5.80 3.57
N GLY A 50 3.32 4.54 3.95
CA GLY A 50 3.45 4.08 5.32
C GLY A 50 4.89 4.15 5.78
N VAL A 51 5.19 4.87 6.87
CA VAL A 51 6.52 4.93 7.48
C VAL A 51 6.41 4.66 8.98
N GLY A 52 7.22 3.73 9.48
CA GLY A 52 7.24 3.43 10.90
C GLY A 52 8.05 2.18 11.22
N GLU A 53 7.45 1.36 12.07
CA GLU A 53 8.13 0.30 12.80
C GLU A 53 7.32 -1.00 12.77
N ILE A 54 8.04 -2.13 12.75
CA ILE A 54 7.49 -3.46 12.98
C ILE A 54 8.11 -4.01 14.26
N THR A 55 7.27 -4.52 15.15
CA THR A 55 7.70 -5.23 16.35
C THR A 55 7.71 -6.72 16.09
N TYR A 56 8.82 -7.36 16.45
CA TYR A 56 8.99 -8.80 16.53
C TYR A 56 9.17 -9.21 17.99
N GLU A 57 8.66 -10.39 18.34
CA GLU A 57 8.87 -11.00 19.66
C GLU A 57 9.49 -12.38 19.48
N CYS A 58 10.52 -12.70 20.27
CA CYS A 58 11.13 -14.01 20.27
C CYS A 58 10.20 -14.99 21.00
N ARG A 59 9.58 -15.91 20.27
CA ARG A 59 8.56 -16.85 20.78
C ARG A 59 8.94 -18.28 20.43
N ASP A 60 8.25 -19.25 21.03
CA ASP A 60 8.37 -20.64 20.59
C ASP A 60 7.96 -20.76 19.13
N LYS A 61 8.74 -21.50 18.37
CA LYS A 61 8.44 -21.78 16.97
C LYS A 61 7.27 -22.73 16.88
N ALA A 62 6.30 -22.39 16.03
CA ALA A 62 5.16 -23.24 15.82
C ALA A 62 5.60 -24.60 15.23
N ASN A 63 5.15 -25.69 15.85
CA ASN A 63 5.45 -27.06 15.44
C ASN A 63 6.92 -27.49 15.54
N ALA A 64 7.74 -26.82 16.34
CA ALA A 64 9.12 -27.23 16.62
C ALA A 64 9.44 -27.09 18.12
N ASN A 65 9.27 -28.18 18.88
CA ASN A 65 9.49 -28.17 20.32
C ASN A 65 10.94 -27.81 20.68
N GLY A 66 11.09 -26.81 21.54
CA GLY A 66 12.40 -26.34 22.03
C GLY A 66 13.12 -25.38 21.08
N GLU A 67 12.56 -25.09 19.91
CA GLU A 67 13.04 -24.04 19.01
C GLU A 67 12.27 -22.74 19.23
N THR A 68 12.95 -21.61 19.05
CA THR A 68 12.38 -20.27 19.11
C THR A 68 12.59 -19.52 17.80
N GLU A 69 11.67 -18.62 17.48
CA GLU A 69 11.77 -17.75 16.30
C GLU A 69 11.22 -16.34 16.56
N TRP A 70 11.70 -15.39 15.77
CA TRP A 70 11.13 -14.04 15.74
C TRP A 70 9.74 -14.08 15.10
N THR A 71 8.71 -13.88 15.92
CA THR A 71 7.31 -13.81 15.48
C THR A 71 6.88 -12.37 15.27
N PHE A 72 6.18 -12.09 14.17
CA PHE A 72 5.59 -10.77 13.90
C PHE A 72 4.56 -10.43 14.98
N ALA A 73 4.81 -9.39 15.77
CA ALA A 73 3.94 -8.98 16.86
C ALA A 73 2.97 -7.87 16.43
N GLY A 74 3.41 -6.93 15.59
CA GLY A 74 2.53 -5.89 15.07
C GLY A 74 3.26 -4.73 14.39
N PRO A 75 2.57 -3.97 13.54
CA PRO A 75 3.07 -2.74 12.96
C PRO A 75 2.66 -1.50 13.78
N LYS A 76 3.44 -0.42 13.66
CA LYS A 76 3.05 0.94 14.04
C LYS A 76 3.64 1.91 13.01
N ALA A 77 2.80 2.47 12.15
CA ALA A 77 3.22 3.38 11.09
C ALA A 77 2.26 4.56 10.94
N VAL A 78 2.80 5.70 10.51
CA VAL A 78 2.01 6.81 9.98
C VAL A 78 1.77 6.57 8.49
N LEU A 79 0.64 7.04 7.97
CA LEU A 79 0.32 7.03 6.55
C LEU A 79 0.39 8.46 6.03
N ASN A 80 1.29 8.72 5.09
CA ASN A 80 1.50 10.03 4.48
C ASN A 80 0.95 10.07 3.05
N ASP A 81 0.32 11.16 2.63
CA ASP A 81 -0.03 11.36 1.23
C ASP A 81 1.21 11.61 0.36
N ARG A 82 1.02 11.77 -0.96
CA ARG A 82 2.10 12.03 -1.92
C ARG A 82 2.85 13.35 -1.67
N ASN A 83 2.27 14.30 -0.92
CA ASN A 83 2.91 15.55 -0.52
C ASN A 83 3.66 15.42 0.82
N GLY A 84 3.68 14.22 1.42
CA GLY A 84 4.32 13.96 2.71
C GLY A 84 3.47 14.37 3.92
N LYS A 85 2.21 14.77 3.72
CA LYS A 85 1.33 15.12 4.84
C LYS A 85 0.74 13.83 5.44
N GLN A 86 0.82 13.71 6.77
CA GLN A 86 0.15 12.60 7.46
C GLN A 86 -1.36 12.68 7.29
N VAL A 87 -1.95 11.61 6.77
CA VAL A 87 -3.40 11.44 6.52
C VAL A 87 -4.02 10.30 7.33
N GLY A 88 -3.21 9.50 8.01
CA GLY A 88 -3.69 8.42 8.86
C GLY A 88 -2.59 7.65 9.57
N THR A 89 -2.95 6.48 10.07
CA THR A 89 -2.06 5.53 10.76
C THR A 89 -2.40 4.09 10.40
N TYR A 90 -1.38 3.22 10.42
CA TYR A 90 -1.50 1.78 10.27
C TYR A 90 -0.95 1.07 11.51
N PHE A 91 -1.74 0.19 12.11
CA PHE A 91 -1.38 -0.52 13.35
C PHE A 91 -2.07 -1.89 13.46
N GLY A 92 -1.72 -2.67 14.47
CA GLY A 92 -2.40 -3.93 14.79
C GLY A 92 -1.74 -4.69 15.95
N PRO A 93 -2.25 -5.88 16.32
CA PRO A 93 -3.36 -6.63 15.70
C PRO A 93 -4.77 -6.22 16.18
N PRO A 94 -5.83 -6.40 15.35
CA PRO A 94 -5.78 -6.77 13.93
C PRO A 94 -5.21 -5.63 13.07
N ALA A 95 -4.73 -5.95 11.86
CA ALA A 95 -4.26 -4.94 10.91
C ALA A 95 -5.38 -3.91 10.64
N THR A 96 -5.11 -2.66 11.00
CA THR A 96 -6.06 -1.55 11.00
C THR A 96 -5.46 -0.36 10.30
N TRP A 97 -6.18 0.18 9.31
CA TRP A 97 -5.87 1.44 8.65
C TRP A 97 -6.89 2.46 9.10
N GLN A 98 -6.44 3.54 9.71
CA GLN A 98 -7.29 4.60 10.25
C GLN A 98 -6.90 5.93 9.62
N ALA A 99 -7.87 6.64 9.06
CA ALA A 99 -7.71 8.00 8.56
C ALA A 99 -7.83 9.03 9.69
N ASN A 100 -7.30 10.24 9.45
CA ASN A 100 -7.37 11.34 10.43
C ASN A 100 -8.79 11.82 10.74
N ASP A 101 -9.77 11.53 9.87
CA ASP A 101 -11.19 11.79 10.13
C ASP A 101 -11.83 10.77 11.10
N GLY A 102 -11.05 9.79 11.56
CA GLY A 102 -11.47 8.76 12.50
C GLY A 102 -12.05 7.51 11.84
N SER A 103 -12.33 7.55 10.53
CA SER A 103 -12.77 6.35 9.81
C SER A 103 -11.65 5.31 9.74
N LYS A 104 -11.99 4.03 9.91
CA LYS A 104 -11.01 2.94 9.91
C LYS A 104 -11.55 1.67 9.26
N ILE A 105 -10.64 0.87 8.72
CA ILE A 105 -10.92 -0.46 8.17
C ILE A 105 -9.93 -1.46 8.74
N THR A 106 -10.42 -2.68 8.95
CA THR A 106 -9.60 -3.89 9.07
C THR A 106 -9.74 -4.69 7.77
N GLY A 107 -9.07 -5.84 7.65
CA GLY A 107 -9.28 -6.68 6.48
C GLY A 107 -8.71 -8.09 6.59
N THR A 108 -9.06 -8.90 5.59
CA THR A 108 -8.60 -10.28 5.43
C THR A 108 -7.49 -10.33 4.40
N GLN A 109 -6.34 -10.89 4.78
CA GLN A 109 -5.26 -11.14 3.83
C GLN A 109 -5.71 -12.17 2.80
N LEU A 110 -5.69 -11.80 1.52
CA LEU A 110 -6.00 -12.70 0.41
C LEU A 110 -4.74 -13.34 -0.15
N ALA A 111 -3.67 -12.56 -0.27
CA ALA A 111 -2.44 -13.03 -0.87
C ALA A 111 -1.21 -12.29 -0.31
N VAL A 112 -0.08 -12.99 -0.36
CA VAL A 112 1.26 -12.43 -0.19
C VAL A 112 2.17 -12.94 -1.31
N ALA A 113 3.17 -12.15 -1.66
CA ALA A 113 4.18 -12.54 -2.63
C ALA A 113 5.54 -11.93 -2.26
N PRO A 114 6.67 -12.58 -2.61
CA PRO A 114 7.99 -11.98 -2.42
C PRO A 114 8.09 -10.61 -3.10
N SER A 115 8.70 -9.62 -2.43
CA SER A 115 8.90 -8.27 -2.97
C SER A 115 10.36 -8.01 -3.37
N GLY A 116 11.28 -8.18 -2.43
CA GLY A 116 12.72 -8.06 -2.62
C GLY A 116 13.49 -8.48 -1.37
N PRO A 117 14.80 -8.72 -1.48
CA PRO A 117 15.62 -9.13 -0.35
C PRO A 117 15.56 -8.12 0.80
N GLY A 118 15.38 -8.62 2.03
CA GLY A 118 15.33 -7.78 3.24
C GLY A 118 14.05 -6.96 3.42
N ASN A 119 13.03 -7.17 2.57
CA ASN A 119 11.75 -6.48 2.65
C ASN A 119 10.61 -7.42 3.05
N LEU A 120 9.60 -6.88 3.73
CA LEU A 120 8.33 -7.59 3.90
C LEU A 120 7.71 -7.98 2.55
N PRO A 121 6.85 -9.01 2.49
CA PRO A 121 6.20 -9.41 1.26
C PRO A 121 5.18 -8.36 0.80
N TYR A 122 4.95 -8.33 -0.51
CA TYR A 122 3.75 -7.74 -1.08
C TYR A 122 2.52 -8.36 -0.42
N GLN A 123 1.43 -7.60 -0.34
CA GLN A 123 0.21 -8.07 0.28
C GLN A 123 -1.00 -7.50 -0.45
N LEU A 124 -2.00 -8.37 -0.69
CA LEU A 124 -3.34 -7.96 -1.06
C LEU A 124 -4.29 -8.30 0.08
N VAL A 125 -5.07 -7.32 0.52
CA VAL A 125 -6.03 -7.43 1.61
C VAL A 125 -7.41 -7.04 1.09
N LYS A 126 -8.42 -7.86 1.40
CA LYS A 126 -9.83 -7.48 1.25
C LYS A 126 -10.28 -6.70 2.46
N ALA A 127 -10.72 -5.47 2.27
CA ALA A 127 -11.19 -4.63 3.35
C ALA A 127 -12.52 -5.16 3.93
N ASN A 128 -12.64 -5.12 5.25
CA ASN A 128 -13.91 -5.24 5.94
C ASN A 128 -14.69 -3.92 5.82
N PRO A 129 -16.01 -3.92 6.10
CA PRO A 129 -16.78 -2.67 6.16
C PRO A 129 -16.11 -1.64 7.06
N ALA A 130 -16.08 -0.39 6.60
CA ALA A 130 -15.48 0.70 7.36
C ALA A 130 -16.29 1.00 8.63
N GLU A 131 -15.58 1.30 9.70
CA GLU A 131 -16.13 1.91 10.89
C GLU A 131 -15.97 3.44 10.79
N GLY A 132 -17.04 4.18 11.09
CA GLY A 132 -17.05 5.64 11.03
C GLY A 132 -17.29 6.19 9.62
N LYS A 133 -17.58 7.48 9.54
CA LYS A 133 -17.76 8.22 8.27
C LYS A 133 -16.46 8.90 7.89
N GLY A 134 -16.07 8.84 6.62
CA GLY A 134 -14.80 9.40 6.16
C GLY A 134 -14.13 8.62 5.04
N ALA A 135 -12.84 8.91 4.85
CA ALA A 135 -11.98 8.45 3.76
C ALA A 135 -11.91 6.93 3.60
N MET A 136 -12.12 6.15 4.68
CA MET A 136 -12.08 4.69 4.60
C MET A 136 -13.40 4.06 4.08
N ASN A 137 -14.46 4.85 3.90
CA ASN A 137 -15.73 4.35 3.37
C ASN A 137 -15.60 3.97 1.89
N GLY A 138 -16.17 2.83 1.52
CA GLY A 138 -16.17 2.33 0.14
C GLY A 138 -14.85 1.66 -0.30
N ILE A 139 -13.83 1.65 0.55
CA ILE A 139 -12.62 0.86 0.29
C ILE A 139 -12.96 -0.63 0.33
N SER A 140 -12.60 -1.37 -0.71
CA SER A 140 -12.80 -2.82 -0.84
C SER A 140 -11.50 -3.61 -0.85
N TYR A 141 -10.38 -3.00 -1.27
CA TYR A 141 -9.06 -3.64 -1.24
C TYR A 141 -7.97 -2.68 -0.76
N ILE A 142 -6.95 -3.24 -0.11
CA ILE A 142 -5.69 -2.57 0.20
C ILE A 142 -4.54 -3.39 -0.40
N GLN A 143 -3.66 -2.73 -1.15
CA GLN A 143 -2.39 -3.30 -1.61
C GLN A 143 -1.24 -2.71 -0.81
N ARG A 144 -0.31 -3.57 -0.37
CA ARG A 144 0.99 -3.17 0.17
C ARG A 144 2.08 -3.45 -0.87
N VAL A 145 2.74 -2.39 -1.32
CA VAL A 145 3.77 -2.44 -2.37
C VAL A 145 4.96 -1.53 -2.01
N ALA A 146 5.96 -1.43 -2.91
CA ALA A 146 7.12 -0.53 -2.75
C ALA A 146 7.80 -0.60 -1.36
N LEU A 147 8.06 -1.82 -0.89
CA LEU A 147 8.51 -2.06 0.49
C LEU A 147 10.00 -1.77 0.70
N LYS A 148 10.34 -1.31 1.90
CA LYS A 148 11.70 -1.22 2.42
C LYS A 148 11.75 -1.69 3.87
N GLY A 149 12.54 -2.72 4.15
CA GLY A 149 12.74 -3.26 5.49
C GLY A 149 11.52 -3.97 6.06
N GLY A 150 11.42 -3.94 7.39
CA GLY A 150 10.33 -4.56 8.16
C GLY A 150 10.46 -6.07 8.39
N VAL A 151 11.52 -6.73 7.89
CA VAL A 151 11.79 -8.15 8.16
C VAL A 151 12.31 -8.37 9.58
N ALA A 152 12.21 -9.61 10.08
CA ALA A 152 12.74 -9.98 11.39
C ALA A 152 14.21 -9.57 11.55
N PRO A 153 14.62 -9.14 12.75
CA PRO A 153 15.99 -8.73 13.00
C PRO A 153 16.97 -9.91 12.82
N THR A 154 18.23 -9.59 12.51
CA THR A 154 19.30 -10.59 12.36
C THR A 154 19.90 -11.05 13.69
N SER A 155 19.48 -10.42 14.80
CA SER A 155 19.84 -10.86 16.15
C SER A 155 19.28 -12.27 16.41
N GLU A 156 20.01 -13.05 17.20
CA GLU A 156 19.57 -14.40 17.54
C GLU A 156 18.30 -14.34 18.41
N CYS A 157 17.30 -15.16 18.07
CA CYS A 157 16.19 -15.52 18.95
C CYS A 157 16.42 -16.94 19.45
N SER A 158 16.73 -17.07 20.73
CA SER A 158 17.02 -18.33 21.42
C SER A 158 16.20 -18.45 22.71
N SER A 159 16.17 -19.65 23.30
CA SER A 159 15.50 -19.87 24.60
C SER A 159 15.99 -18.92 25.70
N ALA A 160 17.21 -18.41 25.61
CA ALA A 160 17.78 -17.47 26.59
C ALA A 160 17.15 -16.07 26.53
N ASN A 161 16.60 -15.67 25.39
CA ASN A 161 15.98 -14.35 25.19
C ASN A 161 14.52 -14.43 24.72
N LYS A 162 13.86 -15.57 24.95
CA LYS A 162 12.43 -15.72 24.76
C LYS A 162 11.64 -14.63 25.49
N GLY A 163 10.64 -14.05 24.83
CA GLY A 163 9.86 -12.90 25.29
C GLY A 163 10.51 -11.54 25.00
N LYS A 164 11.76 -11.50 24.53
CA LYS A 164 12.38 -10.26 24.06
C LYS A 164 11.61 -9.73 22.86
N SER A 165 11.39 -8.41 22.84
CA SER A 165 10.86 -7.70 21.68
C SER A 165 11.95 -6.88 21.01
N GLU A 166 11.92 -6.84 19.68
CA GLU A 166 12.79 -6.00 18.87
C GLU A 166 11.98 -5.24 17.81
N VAL A 167 12.45 -4.04 17.49
CA VAL A 167 11.77 -3.12 16.58
C VAL A 167 12.66 -2.86 15.38
N VAL A 168 12.09 -2.99 14.18
CA VAL A 168 12.77 -2.75 12.92
C VAL A 168 12.07 -1.64 12.13
N LYS A 169 12.86 -0.83 11.42
CA LYS A 169 12.31 0.22 10.55
C LYS A 169 11.63 -0.39 9.33
N TYR A 170 10.57 0.27 8.91
CA TYR A 170 9.69 -0.20 7.86
C TYR A 170 9.10 0.96 7.06
N GLN A 171 9.04 0.77 5.75
CA GLN A 171 8.27 1.60 4.84
C GLN A 171 7.56 0.74 3.80
N ALA A 172 6.35 1.14 3.40
CA ALA A 172 5.66 0.58 2.24
C ALA A 172 4.65 1.58 1.70
N ASP A 173 4.28 1.44 0.43
CA ASP A 173 3.12 2.12 -0.12
C ASP A 173 1.86 1.30 0.16
N TYR A 174 0.82 1.98 0.65
CA TYR A 174 -0.53 1.45 0.79
C TYR A 174 -1.44 2.11 -0.22
N ILE A 175 -1.93 1.32 -1.17
CA ILE A 175 -2.87 1.74 -2.20
C ILE A 175 -4.23 1.20 -1.82
N PHE A 176 -5.19 2.11 -1.60
CA PHE A 176 -6.57 1.80 -1.24
C PHE A 176 -7.44 1.88 -2.48
N TRP A 177 -8.27 0.85 -2.67
CA TRP A 177 -9.08 0.68 -3.87
C TRP A 177 -10.56 0.64 -3.50
N ALA A 178 -11.37 1.30 -4.32
CA ALA A 178 -12.82 1.26 -4.24
C ALA A 178 -13.40 0.71 -5.55
N PRO A 179 -14.61 0.14 -5.52
CA PRO A 179 -15.35 -0.17 -6.76
C PRO A 179 -15.53 1.08 -7.63
N ASN A 180 -15.60 0.88 -8.95
CA ASN A 180 -15.82 1.96 -9.92
C ASN A 180 -17.13 2.72 -9.71
#